data_AF-A0A2L0NFL3-F1
#
_entry.id   AF-A0A2L0NFL3-F1
#
_cell.length_a   1.000
_cell.length_b   1.000
_cell.length_c   1.000
_cell.angle_alpha   90.00
_cell.angle_beta   90.00
_cell.angle_gamma   90.00
#
_symmetry.space_group_name_H-M   'P 1'
#
loop_
_entity.id
_entity.type
_entity.pdbx_description
1 polymer ?
#
loop_
_entity_poly.entity_id
_entity_poly.type
_entity_poly.pdbx_seq_one_letter_code
_entity_poly.pdbx_strand_id
1 'polypeptide(L)'
;MELSEAVPAPAAWAEIPGRPTHMHGVGFLAAFVPDEDPTLEPTVHIHSHDEHVIPYEIMCWFMEQVTEQVERCRAAYAQEDPEAVE
;
A
#
# COMPACT_ATOMS: atom_id res chain seq x y z
N MET A 1 -1.61 -0.82 -3.17
CA MET A 1 -1.26 -0.58 -1.74
C MET A 1 -1.82 0.77 -1.31
N GLU A 2 -2.28 0.93 -0.08
CA GLU A 2 -2.94 2.15 0.39
C GLU A 2 -2.38 2.63 1.73
N LEU A 3 -2.25 3.94 1.90
CA LEU A 3 -2.03 4.62 3.17
C LEU A 3 -3.30 5.37 3.58
N SER A 4 -3.74 5.13 4.80
CA SER A 4 -4.96 5.69 5.39
C SER A 4 -4.68 6.34 6.73
N GLU A 5 -5.60 7.21 7.15
CA GLU A 5 -5.53 7.84 8.48
C GLU A 5 -5.60 6.78 9.58
N ALA A 6 -4.78 6.93 10.63
CA ALA A 6 -4.88 6.10 11.83
C ALA A 6 -5.93 6.70 12.77
N VAL A 7 -7.15 6.18 12.74
CA VAL A 7 -8.25 6.66 13.58
C VAL A 7 -8.25 5.88 14.89
N PRO A 8 -8.40 6.53 16.06
CA PRO A 8 -8.47 5.83 17.34
C PRO A 8 -9.55 4.73 17.35
N ALA A 9 -9.19 3.56 17.86
CA ALA A 9 -10.15 2.47 18.02
C ALA A 9 -11.25 2.85 19.05
N PRO A 10 -12.43 2.22 18.98
CA PRO A 10 -13.51 2.50 19.92
C PRO A 10 -13.06 2.30 21.37
N ALA A 11 -13.43 3.21 22.27
CA ALA A 11 -13.04 3.14 23.68
C ALA A 11 -13.47 1.82 24.35
N ALA A 12 -14.57 1.22 23.90
CA ALA A 12 -15.05 -0.08 24.35
C ALA A 12 -14.06 -1.24 24.11
N TRP A 13 -13.06 -1.06 23.25
CA TRP A 13 -12.03 -2.08 22.97
C TRP A 13 -10.82 -1.98 23.91
N ALA A 14 -10.72 -0.91 24.72
CA ALA A 14 -9.57 -0.68 25.59
C ALA A 14 -9.36 -1.81 26.64
N GLU A 15 -10.44 -2.47 27.05
CA GLU A 15 -10.40 -3.56 28.04
C GLU A 15 -10.21 -4.95 27.41
N ILE A 16 -10.19 -5.05 26.07
CA ILE A 16 -10.08 -6.33 25.37
C ILE A 16 -8.60 -6.59 25.03
N PRO A 17 -7.95 -7.61 25.62
CA PRO A 17 -6.55 -7.89 25.36
C PRO A 17 -6.28 -8.18 23.87
N GLY A 18 -5.24 -7.56 23.33
CA GLY A 18 -4.80 -7.77 21.94
C GLY A 18 -5.60 -7.03 20.87
N ARG A 19 -6.58 -6.20 21.25
CA ARG A 19 -7.24 -5.31 20.28
C ARG A 19 -6.30 -4.19 19.84
N PRO A 20 -6.32 -3.82 18.55
CA PRO A 20 -5.53 -2.69 18.06
C PRO A 20 -6.05 -1.38 18.66
N THR A 21 -5.14 -0.44 18.89
CA THR A 21 -5.45 0.89 19.45
C THR A 21 -5.96 1.87 18.40
N HIS A 22 -5.75 1.56 17.11
CA HIS A 22 -6.17 2.37 15.97
C HIS A 22 -6.78 1.46 14.89
N MET A 23 -7.63 2.05 14.07
CA MET A 23 -8.23 1.43 12.89
C MET A 23 -7.88 2.28 11.66
N HIS A 24 -7.96 1.64 10.48
CA HIS A 24 -7.84 2.36 9.22
C HIS A 24 -9.04 3.30 9.04
N GLY A 25 -8.74 4.57 8.87
CA GLY A 25 -9.68 5.62 8.49
C GLY A 25 -9.77 5.77 6.99
N VAL A 26 -9.97 7.01 6.52
CA VAL A 26 -10.04 7.32 5.09
C VAL A 26 -8.66 7.15 4.45
N GLY A 27 -8.62 6.42 3.33
CA GLY A 27 -7.45 6.33 2.46
C GLY A 27 -7.21 7.65 1.74
N PHE A 28 -5.98 8.16 1.81
CA PHE A 28 -5.62 9.43 1.17
C PHE A 28 -4.46 9.30 0.18
N LEU A 29 -3.76 8.16 0.18
CA LEU A 29 -2.70 7.86 -0.77
C LEU A 29 -2.83 6.39 -1.19
N ALA A 30 -2.85 6.13 -2.49
CA ALA A 30 -2.88 4.78 -3.04
C ALA A 30 -1.78 4.63 -4.09
N ALA A 31 -1.00 3.57 -3.99
CA ALA A 31 -0.08 3.14 -5.04
C ALA A 31 -0.71 1.99 -5.81
N PHE A 32 -0.84 2.17 -7.12
CA PHE A 32 -1.25 1.16 -8.07
C PHE A 32 0.00 0.57 -8.72
N VAL A 33 0.21 -0.73 -8.52
CA VAL A 33 1.28 -1.51 -9.13
C VAL A 33 0.61 -2.45 -10.12
N PRO A 34 0.78 -2.25 -11.43
CA PRO A 34 0.20 -3.13 -12.43
C PRO A 34 0.85 -4.51 -12.31
N ASP A 35 0.01 -5.53 -12.07
CA ASP A 35 0.43 -6.93 -12.01
C ASP A 35 0.20 -7.64 -13.36
N GLU A 36 -0.59 -7.04 -14.25
CA GLU A 36 -0.89 -7.56 -15.59
C GLU A 36 0.25 -7.39 -16.60
N ASP A 37 1.07 -6.36 -16.45
CA ASP A 37 2.18 -6.04 -17.35
C ASP A 37 3.34 -5.39 -16.55
N PRO A 38 4.48 -6.08 -16.39
CA PRO A 38 5.61 -5.60 -15.60
C PRO A 38 6.34 -4.39 -16.21
N THR A 39 6.03 -4.02 -17.45
CA THR A 39 6.62 -2.88 -18.17
C THR A 39 5.90 -1.57 -17.88
N LEU A 40 4.69 -1.63 -17.32
CA LEU A 40 3.95 -0.45 -16.90
C LEU A 40 4.54 0.13 -15.61
N GLU A 41 4.62 1.46 -15.57
CA GLU A 41 5.12 2.18 -14.39
C GLU A 41 4.08 2.18 -13.26
N PRO A 42 4.49 1.93 -12.00
CA PRO A 42 3.62 2.12 -10.85
C PRO A 42 3.17 3.58 -10.74
N THR A 43 1.91 3.78 -10.37
CA THR A 43 1.34 5.12 -10.21
C THR A 43 0.90 5.36 -8.77
N VAL A 44 1.00 6.61 -8.32
CA VAL A 44 0.57 7.01 -6.99
C VAL A 44 -0.54 8.05 -7.11
N HIS A 45 -1.67 7.76 -6.49
CA HIS A 45 -2.85 8.58 -6.46
C HIS A 45 -3.02 9.20 -5.07
N ILE A 46 -3.22 10.51 -5.02
CA ILE A 46 -3.48 11.25 -3.79
C ILE A 46 -4.97 11.60 -3.78
N HIS A 47 -5.71 10.95 -2.89
CA HIS A 47 -7.14 11.13 -2.70
C HIS A 47 -7.37 12.03 -1.49
N SER A 48 -7.10 13.34 -1.64
CA SER A 48 -7.29 14.27 -0.53
C SER A 48 -8.32 15.33 -0.84
N HIS A 49 -9.28 15.50 0.08
CA HIS A 49 -10.17 16.67 0.11
C HIS A 49 -9.56 17.82 0.92
N ASP A 50 -8.66 17.50 1.86
CA ASP A 50 -7.97 18.44 2.77
C ASP A 50 -6.45 18.42 2.57
N GLU A 51 -5.67 19.15 3.37
CA GLU A 51 -4.20 19.02 3.36
C GLU A 51 -3.76 17.91 4.34
N HIS A 52 -3.13 16.85 3.83
CA HIS A 52 -2.50 15.82 4.67
C HIS A 52 -1.01 16.09 4.84
N VAL A 53 -0.57 16.29 6.08
CA VAL A 53 0.85 16.35 6.43
C VAL A 53 1.33 14.93 6.68
N ILE A 54 2.07 14.37 5.73
CA ILE A 54 2.68 13.04 5.85
C ILE A 54 4.12 13.22 6.34
N PRO A 55 4.50 12.68 7.52
CA PRO A 55 5.90 12.70 7.93
C PRO A 55 6.80 12.02 6.90
N TYR A 56 7.96 12.61 6.63
CA TYR A 56 8.89 12.12 5.60
C TYR A 56 9.24 10.64 5.78
N GLU A 57 9.47 10.20 7.02
CA GLU A 57 9.76 8.80 7.34
C GLU A 57 8.64 7.84 6.90
N ILE A 58 7.38 8.26 7.00
CA ILE A 58 6.22 7.45 6.58
C ILE A 58 6.14 7.40 5.06
N MET A 59 6.43 8.51 4.37
CA MET A 59 6.51 8.52 2.91
C MET A 59 7.62 7.59 2.41
N CYS A 60 8.82 7.64 3.02
CA CYS A 60 9.92 6.75 2.69
C CYS A 60 9.52 5.28 2.87
N TRP A 61 8.99 4.93 4.04
CA TRP A 61 8.53 3.57 4.32
C TRP A 61 7.47 3.10 3.31
N PHE A 62 6.50 3.95 2.96
CA PHE A 62 5.47 3.61 1.98
C PHE A 62 6.07 3.30 0.60
N MET A 63 7.02 4.13 0.14
CA MET A 63 7.69 3.90 -1.14
C MET A 63 8.58 2.64 -1.15
N GLU A 64 9.20 2.29 -0.01
CA GLU A 64 9.89 1.00 0.15
C GLU A 64 8.93 -0.17 -0.01
N GLN A 65 7.76 -0.08 0.63
CA GLN A 65 6.72 -1.10 0.50
C GLN A 65 6.19 -1.23 -0.94
N VAL A 66 6.01 -0.11 -1.66
CA VAL A 66 5.65 -0.14 -3.08
C VAL A 66 6.73 -0.83 -3.91
N THR A 67 8.01 -0.53 -3.65
CA THR A 67 9.15 -1.14 -4.35
C THR A 67 9.15 -2.66 -4.18
N GLU A 68 8.94 -3.14 -2.96
CA GLU A 68 8.83 -4.58 -2.67
C GLU A 68 7.68 -5.26 -3.45
N GLN A 69 6.54 -4.58 -3.60
CA GLN A 69 5.42 -5.10 -4.39
C GLN A 69 5.76 -5.17 -5.88
N VAL A 70 6.41 -4.15 -6.44
CA VAL A 70 6.85 -4.13 -7.84
C VAL A 70 7.79 -5.29 -8.14
N GLU A 71 8.76 -5.52 -7.26
CA GLU A 71 9.70 -6.64 -7.38
C GLU A 71 8.96 -7.99 -7.34
N ARG A 72 7.99 -8.13 -6.43
CA ARG A 72 7.16 -9.33 -6.32
C ARG A 72 6.33 -9.59 -7.58
N CYS A 73 5.64 -8.57 -8.10
CA CYS A 73 4.84 -8.68 -9.33
C CYS A 73 5.71 -9.07 -10.53
N ARG A 74 6.87 -8.41 -10.70
CA ARG A 74 7.82 -8.74 -11.77
C ARG A 74 8.35 -10.17 -11.66
N ALA A 75 8.66 -10.62 -10.45
CA ALA A 75 9.12 -11.98 -10.21
C ALA A 75 8.03 -13.03 -10.46
N ALA A 76 6.76 -12.72 -10.16
CA ALA A 76 5.63 -13.60 -10.46
C ALA A 76 5.44 -13.77 -11.97
N TYR A 77 5.41 -12.67 -12.72
CA TYR A 77 5.29 -12.69 -14.17
C TYR A 77 6.42 -13.49 -14.85
N ALA A 78 7.66 -13.33 -14.40
CA ALA A 78 8.80 -14.10 -14.90
C ALA A 78 8.71 -15.60 -14.63
N GLN A 79 7.93 -16.04 -13.62
CA GLN A 79 7.68 -17.46 -13.34
C GLN A 79 6.47 -18.00 -14.11
N GLU A 80 5.56 -17.13 -14.53
CA GLU A 80 4.41 -17.44 -15.38
C GLU A 80 4.75 -17.58 -16.87
N ASP A 81 6.00 -17.32 -17.27
CA ASP A 81 6.55 -17.59 -18.61
C ASP A 81 7.50 -18.81 -18.64
N PRO A 82 6.98 -20.06 -18.70
CA PRO A 82 7.79 -21.23 -19.06
C PRO A 82 7.77 -21.56 -20.56
N GLU A 83 6.85 -21.03 -21.39
CA GLU A 83 6.72 -21.39 -22.82
C GLU A 83 6.13 -20.26 -23.70
N ALA A 84 6.87 -19.16 -23.90
CA ALA A 84 6.70 -18.30 -25.08
C ALA A 84 7.78 -18.58 -26.16
N VAL A 85 8.11 -19.85 -26.39
CA VAL A 85 8.93 -20.31 -27.52
C VAL A 85 8.35 -21.61 -28.10
N GLU A 86 7.34 -21.48 -28.97
CA GLU A 86 7.19 -22.38 -30.12
C GLU A 86 7.82 -21.73 -31.37
#